data_AF-A0A2E0SMR4-F1
#
_entry.id   AF-A0A2E0SMR4-F1
#
_cell.length_a   1.000
_cell.length_b   1.000
_cell.length_c   1.000
_cell.angle_alpha   90.00
_cell.angle_beta   90.00
_cell.angle_gamma   90.00
#
_symmetry.space_group_name_H-M   'P 1'
#
loop_
_entity.id
_entity.type
_entity.pdbx_description
1 polymer ?
#
loop_
_entity_poly.entity_id
_entity_poly.type
_entity_poly.pdbx_seq_one_letter_code
_entity_poly.pdbx_strand_id
1 'polypeptide(L)'
;MSRKRSGSSRAVTAHDRTCFVRKSQFFCWNLVLEFPSCSLSQLVRKNYNALMAALSVSNPGLRFMKNLILISAVLCLVLTSGLSRGMAASPVRVIVDADTANEIDDLYAIVRALVAPEFTVEGVTSAHFTRSTEPNDTVHQSQTINEQILKAMELADKIPHPVGGDRSMSAPDQPVDSPAARLIIERAHAGGPDDKLVVFALGACTNLASALKLDPTIEPKVIFAFIDGNYKDGEWGPGIFNWRNDIHAVKAIFESNVEYFHMPAPAVSKQIYLTKAEVNQHLLGKGEVWDLLVHRWETFPRTAKSESKVMWDVALIEAYLRPDLATPVVVGAPIVRDAKTVEQFPNNPRRVTVYEAIDVEGMRVDFWKAIDAAIAE
;
A
#
# COMPACT_ATOMS: atom_id res chain seq x y z
N MET A 1 -3.62 24.38 58.22
CA MET A 1 -2.54 23.41 58.54
C MET A 1 -1.53 23.48 57.38
N SER A 2 -0.37 24.16 57.44
CA SER A 2 0.87 23.85 58.20
C SER A 2 1.29 22.39 57.92
N ARG A 3 2.43 21.99 57.32
CA ARG A 3 3.84 22.42 57.22
C ARG A 3 4.47 21.66 56.00
N LYS A 4 5.31 22.25 55.14
CA LYS A 4 6.80 22.45 55.19
C LYS A 4 7.69 21.18 55.11
N ARG A 5 8.57 21.20 54.08
CA ARG A 5 10.00 20.77 53.99
C ARG A 5 10.27 19.26 54.05
N SER A 6 11.31 18.65 53.45
CA SER A 6 12.63 19.02 52.87
C SER A 6 13.11 17.75 52.10
N GLY A 7 13.84 17.76 50.98
CA GLY A 7 15.22 18.23 50.78
C GLY A 7 16.24 17.08 50.90
N SER A 8 17.00 16.74 49.86
CA SER A 8 18.48 16.78 49.87
C SER A 8 19.09 16.15 48.60
N SER A 9 20.00 16.93 48.03
CA SER A 9 21.07 16.57 47.11
C SER A 9 22.33 16.12 47.87
N ARG A 10 23.21 15.34 47.22
CA ARG A 10 24.69 15.23 47.36
C ARG A 10 25.10 13.74 47.29
N ALA A 11 26.27 13.33 46.81
CA ALA A 11 27.39 13.94 46.10
C ALA A 11 28.22 12.73 45.60
N VAL A 12 28.66 12.71 44.34
CA VAL A 12 30.08 12.82 43.95
C VAL A 12 31.08 12.51 45.07
N THR A 13 31.79 11.39 44.93
CA THR A 13 33.19 11.27 45.35
C THR A 13 33.96 10.54 44.26
N ALA A 14 35.01 11.21 43.79
CA ALA A 14 36.05 10.71 42.92
C ALA A 14 37.26 10.34 43.78
N HIS A 15 37.99 9.28 43.41
CA HIS A 15 39.43 9.03 43.59
C HIS A 15 39.70 7.60 43.05
N ASP A 16 40.75 7.24 42.32
CA ASP A 16 41.88 7.97 41.74
C ASP A 16 42.69 6.93 40.90
N ARG A 17 43.51 7.41 39.96
CA ARG A 17 44.70 6.76 39.33
C ARG A 17 44.51 5.86 38.11
N THR A 18 44.55 6.43 36.90
CA THR A 18 45.75 6.66 36.03
C THR A 18 46.16 5.44 35.20
N CYS A 19 46.02 5.52 33.87
CA CYS A 19 47.19 5.65 33.01
C CYS A 19 46.82 6.18 31.60
N PHE A 20 47.63 7.13 31.15
CA PHE A 20 47.68 7.73 29.82
C PHE A 20 47.89 6.69 28.71
N VAL A 21 47.33 6.90 27.51
CA VAL A 21 48.02 7.46 26.32
C VAL A 21 47.08 7.39 25.10
N ARG A 22 47.04 8.51 24.37
CA ARG A 22 46.39 8.79 23.07
C ARG A 22 46.54 7.67 22.02
N LYS A 23 45.49 7.46 21.21
CA LYS A 23 45.49 7.81 19.78
C LYS A 23 44.10 7.63 19.14
N SER A 24 43.69 8.72 18.49
CA SER A 24 42.65 8.89 17.48
C SER A 24 42.58 7.78 16.43
N GLN A 25 41.37 7.35 16.03
CA GLN A 25 40.77 7.52 14.68
C GLN A 25 39.68 6.49 14.34
N PHE A 26 38.64 6.99 13.64
CA PHE A 26 37.62 6.31 12.82
C PHE A 26 36.61 5.35 13.49
N PHE A 27 35.46 5.91 13.85
CA PHE A 27 34.17 5.22 13.89
C PHE A 27 33.71 4.97 12.45
N CYS A 28 33.51 3.71 12.05
CA CYS A 28 32.74 3.35 10.87
C CYS A 28 31.59 2.44 11.31
N TRP A 29 30.37 2.87 10.99
CA TRP A 29 29.11 2.20 11.31
C TRP A 29 29.04 0.81 10.69
N ASN A 30 28.70 -0.20 11.49
CA ASN A 30 28.15 -1.47 11.01
C ASN A 30 26.65 -1.25 10.74
N LEU A 31 26.28 -1.05 9.47
CA LEU A 31 24.91 -1.27 9.02
C LEU A 31 24.91 -2.57 8.21
N VAL A 32 24.57 -3.68 8.86
CA VAL A 32 24.25 -4.94 8.18
C VAL A 32 22.72 -4.99 8.12
N LEU A 33 22.16 -4.64 6.97
CA LEU A 33 20.77 -4.94 6.65
C LEU A 33 20.71 -6.42 6.27
N GLU A 34 20.04 -7.23 7.10
CA GLU A 34 19.71 -8.61 6.77
C GLU A 34 18.53 -8.63 5.80
N PHE A 35 18.80 -8.85 4.51
CA PHE A 35 17.79 -9.26 3.53
C PHE A 35 17.96 -10.77 3.25
N PRO A 36 16.94 -11.61 3.48
CA PRO A 36 17.00 -13.04 3.19
C PRO A 36 16.59 -13.27 1.73
N SER A 37 17.47 -12.94 0.79
CA SER A 37 17.49 -13.51 -0.57
C SER A 37 18.55 -12.83 -1.43
N CYS A 38 19.75 -13.41 -1.55
CA CYS A 38 20.54 -13.25 -2.78
C CYS A 38 21.80 -14.12 -2.77
N SER A 39 21.94 -14.98 -3.79
CA SER A 39 23.22 -15.58 -4.18
C SER A 39 24.31 -14.52 -4.46
N LEU A 40 23.90 -13.28 -4.79
CA LEU A 40 24.79 -12.14 -5.02
C LEU A 40 25.52 -11.69 -3.75
N SER A 41 24.87 -11.67 -2.58
CA SER A 41 25.49 -11.16 -1.34
C SER A 41 26.61 -12.10 -0.86
N GLN A 42 26.41 -13.41 -1.02
CA GLN A 42 27.44 -14.41 -0.72
C GLN A 42 28.62 -14.34 -1.69
N LEU A 43 28.37 -14.09 -2.98
CA LEU A 43 29.42 -13.97 -4.00
C LEU A 43 30.27 -12.71 -3.78
N VAL A 44 29.64 -11.57 -3.50
CA VAL A 44 30.32 -10.30 -3.17
C VAL A 44 31.17 -10.46 -1.91
N ARG A 45 30.67 -11.14 -0.88
CA ARG A 45 31.40 -11.40 0.37
C ARG A 45 32.62 -12.30 0.15
N LYS A 46 32.51 -13.34 -0.69
CA LYS A 46 33.64 -14.20 -1.08
C LYS A 46 34.73 -13.42 -1.83
N ASN A 47 34.33 -12.58 -2.78
CA ASN A 47 35.26 -11.79 -3.59
C ASN A 47 35.97 -10.70 -2.77
N TYR A 48 35.27 -10.06 -1.82
CA TYR A 48 35.87 -9.08 -0.90
C TYR A 48 36.93 -9.72 0.01
N ASN A 49 36.64 -10.89 0.58
CA ASN A 49 37.59 -11.61 1.43
C ASN A 49 38.83 -12.07 0.65
N ALA A 50 38.67 -12.50 -0.61
CA ALA A 50 39.78 -12.84 -1.49
C ALA A 50 40.66 -11.62 -1.82
N LEU A 51 40.05 -10.46 -2.08
CA LEU A 51 40.77 -9.21 -2.33
C LEU A 51 41.57 -8.76 -1.10
N MET A 52 40.97 -8.82 0.10
CA MET A 52 41.65 -8.46 1.35
C MET A 52 42.81 -9.41 1.68
N ALA A 53 42.67 -10.71 1.39
CA ALA A 53 43.75 -11.68 1.53
C ALA A 53 44.90 -11.43 0.53
N ALA A 54 44.62 -10.98 -0.70
CA ALA A 54 45.66 -10.66 -1.68
C ALA A 54 46.43 -9.36 -1.32
N LEU A 55 45.77 -8.39 -0.69
CA LEU A 55 46.39 -7.14 -0.28
C LEU A 55 47.35 -7.28 0.91
N SER A 56 47.17 -8.28 1.78
CA SER A 56 47.99 -8.48 3.00
C SER A 56 49.37 -9.12 2.78
N VAL A 57 49.66 -9.70 1.61
CA VAL A 57 50.93 -10.42 1.35
C VAL A 57 52.06 -9.47 0.93
N SER A 58 53.05 -9.19 1.78
CA SER A 58 54.14 -8.23 1.51
C SER A 58 55.40 -8.86 0.88
N ASN A 59 55.26 -9.82 -0.04
CA ASN A 59 56.40 -10.47 -0.69
C ASN A 59 56.67 -9.94 -2.12
N PRO A 60 57.83 -9.33 -2.41
CA PRO A 60 58.13 -8.71 -3.70
C PRO A 60 58.13 -9.67 -4.91
N GLY A 61 58.31 -10.98 -4.71
CA GLY A 61 58.26 -11.99 -5.78
C GLY A 61 56.86 -12.30 -6.33
N LEU A 62 55.79 -11.82 -5.67
CA LEU A 62 54.39 -12.09 -6.04
C LEU A 62 53.68 -10.90 -6.71
N ARG A 63 54.40 -9.82 -7.02
CA ARG A 63 53.81 -8.59 -7.62
C ARG A 63 53.02 -8.84 -8.91
N PHE A 64 53.46 -9.76 -9.75
CA PHE A 64 52.77 -10.08 -11.01
C PHE A 64 51.41 -10.76 -10.77
N MET A 65 51.34 -11.72 -9.83
CA MET A 65 50.07 -12.37 -9.45
C MET A 65 49.11 -11.40 -8.76
N LYS A 66 49.60 -10.48 -7.92
CA LYS A 66 48.76 -9.44 -7.31
C LYS A 66 48.11 -8.54 -8.36
N ASN A 67 48.86 -8.12 -9.37
CA ASN A 67 48.33 -7.29 -10.45
C ASN A 67 47.30 -8.05 -11.29
N LEU A 68 47.50 -9.35 -11.56
CA LEU A 68 46.49 -10.17 -12.25
C LEU A 68 45.19 -10.31 -11.43
N ILE A 69 45.29 -10.54 -10.12
CA ILE A 69 44.12 -10.67 -9.23
C ILE A 69 43.38 -9.33 -9.14
N LEU A 70 44.10 -8.20 -9.04
CA LEU A 70 43.49 -6.88 -9.03
C LEU A 70 42.78 -6.57 -10.35
N ILE A 71 43.42 -6.85 -11.48
CA ILE A 71 42.81 -6.65 -12.81
C ILE A 71 41.58 -7.54 -12.95
N SER A 72 41.64 -8.81 -12.54
CA SER A 72 40.48 -9.71 -12.58
C SER A 72 39.35 -9.24 -11.66
N ALA A 73 39.65 -8.70 -10.48
CA ALA A 73 38.65 -8.17 -9.56
C ALA A 73 38.00 -6.89 -10.10
N VAL A 74 38.79 -5.99 -10.71
CA VAL A 74 38.29 -4.77 -11.36
C VAL A 74 37.45 -5.13 -12.59
N LEU A 75 37.89 -6.07 -13.42
CA LEU A 75 37.13 -6.54 -14.58
C LEU A 75 35.81 -7.18 -14.16
N CYS A 76 35.82 -7.97 -13.08
CA CYS A 76 34.62 -8.57 -12.50
C CYS A 76 33.67 -7.49 -11.96
N LEU A 77 34.18 -6.46 -11.29
CA LEU A 77 33.37 -5.31 -10.85
C LEU A 77 32.73 -4.58 -12.03
N VAL A 78 33.50 -4.28 -13.08
CA VAL A 78 33.04 -3.57 -14.28
C VAL A 78 31.98 -4.40 -15.03
N LEU A 79 32.17 -5.71 -15.14
CA LEU A 79 31.20 -6.63 -15.74
C LEU A 79 29.93 -6.77 -14.89
N THR A 80 30.03 -6.77 -13.56
CA THR A 80 28.85 -6.77 -12.67
C THR A 80 28.10 -5.44 -12.67
N SER A 81 28.79 -4.30 -12.85
CA SER A 81 28.14 -2.99 -13.00
C SER A 81 27.49 -2.78 -14.38
N GLY A 82 27.91 -3.54 -15.40
CA GLY A 82 27.30 -3.51 -16.74
C GLY A 82 26.04 -4.36 -16.87
N LEU A 83 25.81 -5.30 -15.94
CA LEU A 83 24.67 -6.22 -15.90
C LEU A 83 23.50 -5.70 -15.04
N SER A 84 23.67 -4.60 -14.32
CA SER A 84 22.60 -3.93 -13.56
C SER A 84 21.91 -2.83 -14.37
N ARG A 85 21.73 -3.03 -15.68
CA ARG A 85 20.61 -2.37 -16.37
C ARG A 85 19.37 -3.07 -15.83
N GLY A 86 18.81 -2.51 -14.76
CA GLY A 86 17.67 -3.06 -14.05
C GLY A 86 16.61 -3.49 -15.06
N MET A 87 16.30 -4.78 -15.09
CA MET A 87 14.99 -5.19 -15.57
C MET A 87 14.01 -4.43 -14.68
N ALA A 88 13.34 -3.43 -15.24
CA ALA A 88 12.21 -2.80 -14.56
C ALA A 88 11.28 -3.96 -14.16
N ALA A 89 10.94 -4.05 -12.88
CA ALA A 89 9.98 -5.04 -12.43
C ALA A 89 8.71 -4.89 -13.27
N SER A 90 8.11 -6.01 -13.68
CA SER A 90 6.82 -5.96 -14.38
C SER A 90 5.81 -5.18 -13.54
N PRO A 91 4.97 -4.32 -14.15
CA PRO A 91 3.94 -3.61 -13.41
C PRO A 91 3.02 -4.56 -12.65
N VAL A 92 2.58 -4.15 -11.46
CA VAL A 92 1.68 -4.92 -10.61
C VAL A 92 0.29 -4.92 -11.23
N ARG A 93 -0.36 -6.09 -11.28
CA ARG A 93 -1.70 -6.24 -11.83
C ARG A 93 -2.73 -5.87 -10.78
N VAL A 94 -3.65 -4.96 -11.12
CA VAL A 94 -4.60 -4.41 -10.15
C VAL A 94 -6.04 -4.35 -10.67
N ILE A 95 -7.00 -4.51 -9.77
CA ILE A 95 -8.40 -4.07 -9.95
C ILE A 95 -8.68 -3.01 -8.88
N VAL A 96 -9.37 -1.94 -9.29
CA VAL A 96 -9.91 -0.93 -8.36
C VAL A 96 -11.42 -1.13 -8.24
N ASP A 97 -11.87 -1.52 -7.05
CA ASP A 97 -13.27 -1.82 -6.71
C ASP A 97 -13.84 -0.71 -5.81
N ALA A 98 -14.64 0.18 -6.39
CA ALA A 98 -14.94 1.47 -5.77
C ALA A 98 -16.44 1.78 -5.71
N ASP A 99 -16.88 2.40 -4.61
CA ASP A 99 -18.24 2.91 -4.44
C ASP A 99 -18.33 4.38 -4.87
N THR A 100 -17.80 4.70 -6.04
CA THR A 100 -17.50 6.03 -6.61
C THR A 100 -18.62 7.09 -6.57
N ALA A 101 -19.88 6.68 -6.39
CA ALA A 101 -20.98 7.62 -6.19
C ALA A 101 -21.19 8.06 -4.74
N ASN A 102 -20.62 7.32 -3.78
CA ASN A 102 -20.68 7.60 -2.36
C ASN A 102 -19.86 8.84 -2.00
N GLU A 103 -18.55 8.86 -2.19
CA GLU A 103 -17.71 10.03 -1.90
C GLU A 103 -16.98 10.51 -3.15
N ILE A 104 -16.19 11.57 -3.04
CA ILE A 104 -15.43 12.09 -4.19
C ILE A 104 -14.04 11.47 -4.31
N ASP A 105 -13.48 10.92 -3.23
CA ASP A 105 -12.08 10.48 -3.19
C ASP A 105 -11.82 9.19 -3.97
N ASP A 106 -12.82 8.34 -4.16
CA ASP A 106 -12.77 7.21 -5.10
C ASP A 106 -12.32 7.65 -6.51
N LEU A 107 -12.83 8.77 -7.01
CA LEU A 107 -12.49 9.25 -8.36
C LEU A 107 -11.00 9.58 -8.45
N TYR A 108 -10.46 10.22 -7.41
CA TYR A 108 -9.04 10.58 -7.34
C TYR A 108 -8.17 9.33 -7.20
N ALA A 109 -8.62 8.33 -6.43
CA ALA A 109 -7.92 7.05 -6.27
C ALA A 109 -7.89 6.23 -7.56
N ILE A 110 -9.03 6.14 -8.28
CA ILE A 110 -9.12 5.49 -9.60
C ILE A 110 -8.18 6.16 -10.59
N VAL A 111 -8.26 7.49 -10.73
CA VAL A 111 -7.41 8.23 -11.67
C VAL A 111 -5.93 8.06 -11.33
N ARG A 112 -5.56 8.14 -10.04
CA ARG A 112 -4.18 7.90 -9.60
C ARG A 112 -3.67 6.51 -9.96
N ALA A 113 -4.51 5.48 -9.82
CA ALA A 113 -4.15 4.12 -10.21
C ALA A 113 -3.99 3.98 -11.73
N LEU A 114 -4.87 4.62 -12.51
CA LEU A 114 -4.85 4.58 -13.98
C LEU A 114 -3.61 5.27 -14.59
N VAL A 115 -3.10 6.33 -13.94
CA VAL A 115 -1.89 7.03 -14.41
C VAL A 115 -0.59 6.47 -13.83
N ALA A 116 -0.66 5.48 -12.93
CA ALA A 116 0.52 4.86 -12.35
C ALA A 116 1.16 3.87 -13.34
N PRO A 117 2.36 4.13 -13.90
CA PRO A 117 3.02 3.17 -14.77
C PRO A 117 3.43 1.88 -14.05
N GLU A 118 3.49 1.90 -12.72
CA GLU A 118 3.75 0.74 -11.88
C GLU A 118 2.57 -0.24 -11.83
N PHE A 119 1.38 0.17 -12.29
CA PHE A 119 0.19 -0.66 -12.33
C PHE A 119 -0.21 -1.04 -13.75
N THR A 120 -0.61 -2.30 -13.92
CA THR A 120 -1.48 -2.74 -15.01
C THR A 120 -2.88 -2.84 -14.45
N VAL A 121 -3.72 -1.83 -14.72
CA VAL A 121 -5.12 -1.82 -14.27
C VAL A 121 -5.95 -2.75 -15.17
N GLU A 122 -6.32 -3.91 -14.63
CA GLU A 122 -7.06 -4.96 -15.34
C GLU A 122 -8.58 -4.87 -15.16
N GLY A 123 -9.02 -3.94 -14.31
CA GLY A 123 -10.42 -3.57 -14.23
C GLY A 123 -10.71 -2.45 -13.23
N VAL A 124 -11.82 -1.74 -13.47
CA VAL A 124 -12.40 -0.77 -12.54
C VAL A 124 -13.84 -1.19 -12.27
N THR A 125 -14.09 -1.82 -11.12
CA THR A 125 -15.40 -2.38 -10.77
C THR A 125 -16.17 -1.47 -9.82
N SER A 126 -17.49 -1.56 -9.86
CA SER A 126 -18.36 -0.78 -8.96
C SER A 126 -18.72 -1.59 -7.72
N ALA A 127 -18.61 -0.96 -6.56
CA ALA A 127 -19.12 -1.44 -5.28
C ALA A 127 -20.41 -0.71 -4.89
N HIS A 128 -21.29 -1.41 -4.17
CA HIS A 128 -22.46 -0.81 -3.53
C HIS A 128 -22.04 -0.10 -2.24
N PHE A 129 -22.87 0.87 -1.81
CA PHE A 129 -22.64 1.63 -0.57
C PHE A 129 -23.87 1.63 0.35
N THR A 130 -24.59 0.52 0.37
CA THR A 130 -25.76 0.34 1.24
C THR A 130 -25.63 -0.89 2.12
N ARG A 131 -26.33 -0.87 3.25
CA ARG A 131 -26.42 -2.00 4.16
C ARG A 131 -27.74 -2.74 3.95
N SER A 132 -27.83 -3.48 2.86
CA SER A 132 -29.05 -4.16 2.44
C SER A 132 -28.73 -5.48 1.77
N THR A 133 -29.37 -6.57 2.21
CA THR A 133 -29.37 -7.86 1.50
C THR A 133 -30.37 -7.91 0.35
N GLU A 134 -31.17 -6.85 0.18
CA GLU A 134 -32.05 -6.66 -0.96
C GLU A 134 -31.34 -5.88 -2.09
N PRO A 135 -31.68 -6.15 -3.36
CA PRO A 135 -31.11 -5.44 -4.51
C PRO A 135 -31.34 -3.93 -4.38
N ASN A 136 -30.38 -3.13 -4.85
CA ASN A 136 -30.51 -1.68 -4.90
C ASN A 136 -29.64 -1.05 -5.99
N ASP A 137 -29.83 0.25 -6.18
CA ASP A 137 -29.25 1.00 -7.31
C ASP A 137 -27.88 1.62 -7.03
N THR A 138 -27.37 1.58 -5.78
CA THR A 138 -26.15 2.30 -5.41
C THR A 138 -24.92 1.84 -6.21
N VAL A 139 -24.84 0.54 -6.54
CA VAL A 139 -23.77 0.01 -7.39
C VAL A 139 -23.81 0.57 -8.81
N HIS A 140 -25.01 0.79 -9.38
CA HIS A 140 -25.17 1.35 -10.72
C HIS A 140 -24.84 2.85 -10.78
N GLN A 141 -25.05 3.56 -9.67
CA GLN A 141 -24.60 4.95 -9.54
C GLN A 141 -23.07 5.03 -9.56
N SER A 142 -22.39 4.17 -8.80
CA SER A 142 -20.92 4.06 -8.83
C SER A 142 -20.42 3.65 -10.22
N GLN A 143 -21.08 2.68 -10.85
CA GLN A 143 -20.79 2.21 -12.20
C GLN A 143 -20.82 3.35 -13.23
N THR A 144 -21.85 4.19 -13.18
CA THR A 144 -22.01 5.32 -14.09
C THR A 144 -20.83 6.30 -14.00
N ILE A 145 -20.31 6.55 -12.80
CA ILE A 145 -19.18 7.46 -12.61
C ILE A 145 -17.87 6.79 -13.05
N ASN A 146 -17.68 5.49 -12.79
CA ASN A 146 -16.53 4.73 -13.31
C ASN A 146 -16.46 4.79 -14.84
N GLU A 147 -17.59 4.61 -15.52
CA GLU A 147 -17.71 4.73 -16.98
C GLU A 147 -17.37 6.15 -17.46
N GLN A 148 -17.79 7.19 -16.73
CA GLN A 148 -17.43 8.58 -17.05
C GLN A 148 -15.92 8.82 -16.95
N ILE A 149 -15.26 8.32 -15.90
CA ILE A 149 -13.80 8.42 -15.74
C ILE A 149 -13.10 7.72 -16.90
N LEU A 150 -13.44 6.45 -17.16
CA LEU A 150 -12.79 5.67 -18.21
C LEU A 150 -13.04 6.24 -19.60
N LYS A 151 -14.23 6.79 -19.85
CA LYS A 151 -14.53 7.48 -21.11
C LYS A 151 -13.69 8.74 -21.26
N ALA A 152 -13.63 9.58 -20.23
CA ALA A 152 -12.88 10.84 -20.23
C ALA A 152 -11.35 10.64 -20.33
N MET A 153 -10.86 9.42 -20.05
CA MET A 153 -9.47 9.01 -20.24
C MET A 153 -9.25 8.19 -21.52
N GLU A 154 -10.27 7.96 -22.35
CA GLU A 154 -10.19 7.10 -23.54
C GLU A 154 -9.75 5.65 -23.24
N LEU A 155 -10.19 5.13 -22.10
CA LEU A 155 -9.89 3.78 -21.58
C LEU A 155 -11.11 2.85 -21.55
N ALA A 156 -12.31 3.34 -21.87
CA ALA A 156 -13.56 2.55 -21.81
C ALA A 156 -13.50 1.25 -22.63
N ASP A 157 -12.87 1.27 -23.81
CA ASP A 157 -12.72 0.08 -24.66
C ASP A 157 -11.49 -0.79 -24.32
N LYS A 158 -10.66 -0.34 -23.37
CA LYS A 158 -9.37 -0.98 -23.02
C LYS A 158 -9.42 -1.67 -21.66
N ILE A 159 -10.19 -1.12 -20.72
CA ILE A 159 -10.24 -1.58 -19.33
C ILE A 159 -11.63 -2.13 -19.03
N PRO A 160 -11.76 -3.42 -18.66
CA PRO A 160 -13.02 -3.99 -18.20
C PRO A 160 -13.56 -3.24 -16.98
N HIS A 161 -14.84 -2.93 -16.99
CA HIS A 161 -15.49 -2.23 -15.88
C HIS A 161 -16.88 -2.80 -15.60
N PRO A 162 -17.01 -4.10 -15.30
CA PRO A 162 -18.30 -4.71 -15.04
C PRO A 162 -18.91 -4.24 -13.72
N VAL A 163 -20.25 -4.24 -13.68
CA VAL A 163 -21.02 -3.93 -12.48
C VAL A 163 -20.80 -4.97 -11.38
N GLY A 164 -20.70 -4.50 -10.13
CA GLY A 164 -20.57 -5.39 -8.97
C GLY A 164 -21.88 -5.87 -8.37
N GLY A 165 -21.77 -6.45 -7.17
CA GLY A 165 -22.91 -6.92 -6.40
C GLY A 165 -23.81 -5.76 -6.00
N ASP A 166 -25.11 -5.93 -6.23
CA ASP A 166 -26.16 -4.93 -5.98
C ASP A 166 -26.75 -5.00 -4.57
N ARG A 167 -26.05 -5.64 -3.63
CA ARG A 167 -26.47 -5.88 -2.24
C ARG A 167 -25.30 -6.38 -1.40
N SER A 168 -25.43 -6.33 -0.08
CA SER A 168 -24.54 -7.01 0.87
C SER A 168 -24.78 -8.51 0.89
N MET A 169 -23.75 -9.30 1.15
CA MET A 169 -23.87 -10.73 1.48
C MET A 169 -24.81 -10.94 2.67
N SER A 170 -25.64 -11.98 2.62
CA SER A 170 -26.60 -12.30 3.71
C SER A 170 -25.97 -13.12 4.84
N ALA A 171 -24.87 -13.81 4.55
CA ALA A 171 -24.01 -14.51 5.49
C ALA A 171 -22.61 -14.66 4.89
N PRO A 172 -21.55 -14.91 5.69
CA PRO A 172 -20.17 -14.98 5.18
C PRO A 172 -19.93 -16.08 4.13
N ASP A 173 -20.81 -17.08 4.05
CA ASP A 173 -20.79 -18.19 3.10
C ASP A 173 -21.81 -18.06 1.96
N GLN A 174 -22.53 -16.94 1.88
CA GLN A 174 -23.55 -16.65 0.86
C GLN A 174 -23.05 -15.53 -0.07
N PRO A 175 -22.25 -15.85 -1.11
CA PRO A 175 -21.72 -14.85 -2.04
C PRO A 175 -22.82 -14.19 -2.87
N VAL A 176 -22.54 -12.95 -3.28
CA VAL A 176 -23.30 -12.25 -4.31
C VAL A 176 -22.57 -12.46 -5.63
N ASP A 177 -23.11 -13.34 -6.47
CA ASP A 177 -22.57 -13.60 -7.81
C ASP A 177 -22.84 -12.41 -8.74
N SER A 178 -21.78 -11.74 -9.19
CA SER A 178 -21.85 -10.52 -10.00
C SER A 178 -20.80 -10.54 -11.12
N PRO A 179 -21.01 -9.77 -12.20
CA PRO A 179 -20.00 -9.59 -13.25
C PRO A 179 -18.63 -9.14 -12.72
N ALA A 180 -18.57 -8.24 -11.71
CA ALA A 180 -17.30 -7.87 -11.07
C ALA A 180 -16.64 -9.02 -10.31
N ALA A 181 -17.39 -9.80 -9.52
CA ALA A 181 -16.85 -10.96 -8.82
C ALA A 181 -16.29 -12.00 -9.81
N ARG A 182 -16.97 -12.19 -10.95
CA ARG A 182 -16.51 -13.07 -12.03
C ARG A 182 -15.25 -12.54 -12.74
N LEU A 183 -15.13 -11.22 -12.95
CA LEU A 183 -13.91 -10.62 -13.47
C LEU A 183 -12.73 -10.84 -12.51
N ILE A 184 -12.92 -10.66 -11.20
CA ILE A 184 -11.87 -10.91 -10.21
C ILE A 184 -11.37 -12.35 -10.30
N ILE A 185 -12.28 -13.32 -10.42
CA ILE A 185 -11.92 -14.74 -10.61
C ILE A 185 -11.11 -14.92 -11.91
N GLU A 186 -11.63 -14.43 -13.03
CA GLU A 186 -10.97 -14.51 -14.34
C GLU A 186 -9.53 -13.95 -14.29
N ARG A 187 -9.37 -12.73 -13.78
CA ARG A 187 -8.08 -12.06 -13.68
C ARG A 187 -7.14 -12.74 -12.69
N ALA A 188 -7.64 -13.27 -11.58
CA ALA A 188 -6.82 -14.07 -10.67
C ALA A 188 -6.30 -15.34 -11.34
N HIS A 189 -7.09 -15.99 -12.20
CA HIS A 189 -6.66 -17.17 -12.97
C HIS A 189 -5.74 -16.86 -14.14
N ALA A 190 -5.76 -15.63 -14.67
CA ALA A 190 -4.81 -15.19 -15.68
C ALA A 190 -3.37 -15.06 -15.12
N GLY A 191 -3.23 -14.90 -13.80
CA GLY A 191 -1.95 -14.96 -13.09
C GLY A 191 -1.76 -16.20 -12.25
N GLY A 192 -1.01 -16.04 -11.16
CA GLY A 192 -0.71 -17.13 -10.23
C GLY A 192 -0.12 -16.63 -8.91
N PRO A 193 0.35 -17.53 -8.04
CA PRO A 193 0.91 -17.15 -6.75
C PRO A 193 2.13 -16.22 -6.80
N ASP A 194 2.89 -16.25 -7.91
CA ASP A 194 4.05 -15.39 -8.16
C ASP A 194 3.71 -14.13 -8.98
N ASP A 195 2.46 -14.01 -9.43
CA ASP A 195 1.92 -12.89 -10.21
C ASP A 195 0.47 -12.66 -9.76
N LYS A 196 0.33 -12.15 -8.53
CA LYS A 196 -0.96 -11.99 -7.88
C LYS A 196 -1.70 -10.76 -8.39
N LEU A 197 -3.02 -10.87 -8.46
CA LEU A 197 -3.90 -9.74 -8.70
C LEU A 197 -4.16 -8.99 -7.39
N VAL A 198 -3.81 -7.70 -7.33
CA VAL A 198 -4.18 -6.84 -6.21
C VAL A 198 -5.58 -6.29 -6.45
N VAL A 199 -6.48 -6.48 -5.48
CA VAL A 199 -7.82 -5.89 -5.51
C VAL A 199 -7.88 -4.81 -4.45
N PHE A 200 -7.88 -3.55 -4.90
CA PHE A 200 -8.13 -2.40 -4.05
C PHE A 200 -9.63 -2.25 -3.84
N ALA A 201 -10.12 -2.60 -2.66
CA ALA A 201 -11.49 -2.29 -2.26
C ALA A 201 -11.52 -0.90 -1.61
N LEU A 202 -12.19 0.04 -2.26
CA LEU A 202 -12.42 1.40 -1.77
C LEU A 202 -13.83 1.54 -1.18
N GLY A 203 -14.76 0.71 -1.64
CA GLY A 203 -16.12 0.56 -1.09
C GLY A 203 -16.34 -0.74 -0.31
N ALA A 204 -17.61 -1.18 -0.20
CA ALA A 204 -17.94 -2.46 0.42
C ALA A 204 -17.25 -3.63 -0.31
N CYS A 205 -16.44 -4.43 0.40
CA CYS A 205 -15.61 -5.51 -0.16
C CYS A 205 -16.36 -6.77 -0.66
N THR A 206 -17.64 -6.62 -1.01
CA THR A 206 -18.57 -7.67 -1.45
C THR A 206 -18.04 -8.43 -2.65
N ASN A 207 -17.45 -7.74 -3.62
CA ASN A 207 -17.03 -8.34 -4.89
C ASN A 207 -15.87 -9.34 -4.68
N LEU A 208 -14.81 -8.96 -3.95
CA LEU A 208 -13.72 -9.88 -3.65
C LEU A 208 -14.14 -10.99 -2.68
N ALA A 209 -14.90 -10.67 -1.63
CA ALA A 209 -15.39 -11.68 -0.69
C ALA A 209 -16.24 -12.72 -1.41
N SER A 210 -17.12 -12.28 -2.31
CA SER A 210 -17.93 -13.18 -3.15
C SER A 210 -17.07 -13.99 -4.11
N ALA A 211 -16.07 -13.38 -4.76
CA ALA A 211 -15.14 -14.08 -5.64
C ALA A 211 -14.40 -15.23 -4.93
N LEU A 212 -13.90 -15.00 -3.72
CA LEU A 212 -13.21 -16.02 -2.90
C LEU A 212 -14.15 -17.16 -2.48
N LYS A 213 -15.44 -16.89 -2.30
CA LYS A 213 -16.43 -17.93 -1.96
C LYS A 213 -16.93 -18.70 -3.18
N LEU A 214 -17.04 -18.02 -4.33
CA LEU A 214 -17.42 -18.63 -5.60
C LEU A 214 -16.31 -19.52 -6.17
N ASP A 215 -15.04 -19.10 -6.03
CA ASP A 215 -13.88 -19.89 -6.40
C ASP A 215 -12.74 -19.73 -5.38
N PRO A 216 -12.68 -20.59 -4.35
CA PRO A 216 -11.61 -20.55 -3.35
C PRO A 216 -10.21 -20.77 -3.91
N THR A 217 -10.05 -21.27 -5.15
CA THR A 217 -8.72 -21.54 -5.73
C THR A 217 -7.96 -20.28 -6.12
N ILE A 218 -8.63 -19.11 -6.07
CA ILE A 218 -8.00 -17.80 -6.31
C ILE A 218 -7.30 -17.25 -5.06
N GLU A 219 -7.56 -17.77 -3.86
CA GLU A 219 -7.01 -17.28 -2.60
C GLU A 219 -5.49 -17.07 -2.60
N PRO A 220 -4.64 -17.99 -3.12
CA PRO A 220 -3.20 -17.77 -3.19
C PRO A 220 -2.76 -16.85 -4.34
N LYS A 221 -3.68 -16.40 -5.21
CA LYS A 221 -3.43 -15.63 -6.44
C LYS A 221 -3.91 -14.18 -6.35
N VAL A 222 -4.50 -13.78 -5.23
CA VAL A 222 -5.02 -12.43 -5.03
C VAL A 222 -4.48 -11.82 -3.75
N ILE A 223 -4.32 -10.49 -3.79
CA ILE A 223 -4.01 -9.65 -2.63
C ILE A 223 -5.21 -8.75 -2.40
N PHE A 224 -5.72 -8.72 -1.17
CA PHE A 224 -6.73 -7.77 -0.75
C PHE A 224 -6.06 -6.53 -0.18
N ALA A 225 -6.33 -5.37 -0.78
CA ALA A 225 -5.94 -4.07 -0.24
C ALA A 225 -7.22 -3.31 0.11
N PHE A 226 -7.43 -2.95 1.37
CA PHE A 226 -8.73 -2.42 1.82
C PHE A 226 -8.62 -1.28 2.80
N ILE A 227 -9.46 -0.27 2.58
CA ILE A 227 -9.62 0.93 3.39
C ILE A 227 -10.98 0.88 4.11
N ASP A 228 -10.93 0.81 5.44
CA ASP A 228 -11.96 1.06 6.45
C ASP A 228 -11.41 0.47 7.76
N GLY A 229 -12.23 0.13 8.75
CA GLY A 229 -11.76 -0.39 10.02
C GLY A 229 -10.87 0.61 10.75
N ASN A 230 -10.33 0.19 11.87
CA ASN A 230 -9.28 0.93 12.52
C ASN A 230 -8.24 -0.03 13.08
N TYR A 231 -7.04 0.48 13.25
CA TYR A 231 -5.99 -0.17 14.01
C TYR A 231 -5.12 0.94 14.58
N LYS A 232 -4.96 0.96 15.89
CA LYS A 232 -4.23 2.02 16.58
C LYS A 232 -3.67 1.48 17.89
N ASP A 233 -2.45 1.88 18.23
CA ASP A 233 -1.80 1.56 19.50
C ASP A 233 -1.76 0.03 19.79
N GLY A 234 -1.62 -0.79 18.75
CA GLY A 234 -1.56 -2.25 18.86
C GLY A 234 -2.92 -2.98 18.86
N GLU A 235 -4.04 -2.26 18.70
CA GLU A 235 -5.39 -2.81 18.82
C GLU A 235 -6.24 -2.55 17.57
N TRP A 236 -6.97 -3.59 17.13
CA TRP A 236 -8.01 -3.46 16.12
C TRP A 236 -9.22 -2.70 16.67
N GLY A 237 -9.78 -1.82 15.84
CA GLY A 237 -10.97 -1.05 16.18
C GLY A 237 -12.15 -1.32 15.23
N PRO A 238 -13.28 -0.64 15.47
CA PRO A 238 -14.51 -0.86 14.73
C PRO A 238 -14.42 -0.37 13.28
N GLY A 239 -15.26 -0.95 12.43
CA GLY A 239 -15.54 -0.46 11.09
C GLY A 239 -16.44 0.77 11.09
N ILE A 240 -16.17 1.73 10.19
CA ILE A 240 -16.90 2.99 10.14
C ILE A 240 -17.94 3.04 9.01
N PHE A 241 -17.66 2.54 7.82
CA PHE A 241 -18.57 2.66 6.67
C PHE A 241 -18.64 1.41 5.79
N ASN A 242 -17.59 1.08 5.03
CA ASN A 242 -17.53 -0.09 4.14
C ASN A 242 -17.79 -1.42 4.86
N TRP A 243 -17.25 -1.61 6.07
CA TRP A 243 -17.53 -2.74 6.96
C TRP A 243 -18.99 -2.78 7.40
N ARG A 244 -19.64 -1.63 7.55
CA ARG A 244 -21.06 -1.57 7.92
C ARG A 244 -21.94 -1.92 6.74
N ASN A 245 -21.55 -1.51 5.53
CA ASN A 245 -22.27 -1.80 4.31
C ASN A 245 -22.25 -3.30 3.99
N ASP A 246 -21.13 -4.00 4.24
CA ASP A 246 -21.12 -5.47 4.18
C ASP A 246 -20.23 -6.12 5.24
N ILE A 247 -20.81 -6.34 6.43
CA ILE A 247 -20.11 -7.00 7.53
C ILE A 247 -19.89 -8.50 7.28
N HIS A 248 -20.69 -9.11 6.41
CA HIS A 248 -20.57 -10.53 6.09
C HIS A 248 -19.41 -10.79 5.13
N ALA A 249 -19.21 -9.90 4.16
CA ALA A 249 -18.02 -9.87 3.32
C ALA A 249 -16.74 -9.66 4.16
N VAL A 250 -16.75 -8.70 5.10
CA VAL A 250 -15.60 -8.46 5.99
C VAL A 250 -15.24 -9.70 6.80
N LYS A 251 -16.24 -10.38 7.39
CA LYS A 251 -16.02 -11.65 8.09
C LYS A 251 -15.42 -12.71 7.18
N ALA A 252 -15.99 -12.88 5.99
CA ALA A 252 -15.51 -13.85 5.00
C ALA A 252 -14.04 -13.64 4.64
N ILE A 253 -13.60 -12.39 4.51
CA ILE A 253 -12.19 -12.04 4.25
C ILE A 253 -11.29 -12.37 5.44
N PHE A 254 -11.64 -11.93 6.65
CA PHE A 254 -10.82 -12.20 7.84
C PHE A 254 -10.72 -13.70 8.16
N GLU A 255 -11.73 -14.48 7.79
CA GLU A 255 -11.77 -15.95 7.93
C GLU A 255 -11.04 -16.69 6.78
N SER A 256 -10.70 -16.02 5.67
CA SER A 256 -9.88 -16.58 4.57
C SER A 256 -8.38 -16.44 4.83
N ASN A 257 -7.51 -17.10 4.06
CA ASN A 257 -6.06 -16.86 4.10
C ASN A 257 -5.56 -15.92 2.99
N VAL A 258 -6.45 -15.13 2.39
CA VAL A 258 -6.05 -14.13 1.38
C VAL A 258 -4.99 -13.19 1.96
N GLU A 259 -3.96 -12.88 1.18
CA GLU A 259 -2.99 -11.87 1.60
C GLU A 259 -3.70 -10.52 1.74
N TYR A 260 -3.50 -9.82 2.86
CA TYR A 260 -4.32 -8.67 3.22
C TYR A 260 -3.45 -7.51 3.69
N PHE A 261 -3.53 -6.39 2.96
CA PHE A 261 -3.08 -5.05 3.33
C PHE A 261 -4.27 -4.20 3.79
N HIS A 262 -4.26 -3.82 5.05
CA HIS A 262 -5.28 -3.00 5.68
C HIS A 262 -4.79 -1.57 5.87
N MET A 263 -5.56 -0.61 5.38
CA MET A 263 -5.41 0.81 5.67
C MET A 263 -6.44 1.22 6.74
N PRO A 264 -6.01 1.53 7.97
CA PRO A 264 -6.91 2.03 9.00
C PRO A 264 -7.49 3.38 8.62
N ALA A 265 -8.81 3.48 8.48
CA ALA A 265 -9.42 4.74 8.08
C ALA A 265 -9.24 5.84 9.15
N PRO A 266 -9.77 5.71 10.38
CA PRO A 266 -9.73 6.79 11.36
C PRO A 266 -8.33 7.16 11.86
N ALA A 267 -7.43 6.20 12.04
CA ALA A 267 -6.11 6.43 12.59
C ALA A 267 -5.09 6.90 11.56
N VAL A 268 -5.20 6.47 10.30
CA VAL A 268 -4.13 6.64 9.31
C VAL A 268 -4.60 7.41 8.09
N SER A 269 -5.46 6.86 7.24
CA SER A 269 -5.82 7.53 5.99
C SER A 269 -6.59 8.84 6.17
N LYS A 270 -7.20 9.06 7.36
CA LYS A 270 -7.80 10.36 7.71
C LYS A 270 -6.85 11.56 7.56
N GLN A 271 -5.54 11.29 7.60
CA GLN A 271 -4.52 12.32 7.62
C GLN A 271 -4.21 12.91 6.23
N ILE A 272 -4.46 12.18 5.14
CA ILE A 272 -4.22 12.70 3.78
C ILE A 272 -5.41 13.53 3.32
N TYR A 273 -5.13 14.68 2.71
CA TYR A 273 -6.15 15.58 2.19
C TYR A 273 -5.63 16.32 0.97
N LEU A 274 -6.55 16.78 0.13
CA LEU A 274 -6.28 17.78 -0.89
C LEU A 274 -7.05 19.06 -0.56
N THR A 275 -6.60 20.18 -1.08
CA THR A 275 -7.33 21.45 -1.00
C THR A 275 -8.01 21.78 -2.32
N LYS A 276 -9.11 22.52 -2.25
CA LYS A 276 -9.82 23.03 -3.42
C LYS A 276 -8.91 23.91 -4.30
N ALA A 277 -8.04 24.69 -3.66
CA ALA A 277 -7.05 25.51 -4.35
C ALA A 277 -6.07 24.66 -5.17
N GLU A 278 -5.54 23.58 -4.59
CA GLU A 278 -4.66 22.64 -5.30
C GLU A 278 -5.39 21.95 -6.45
N VAL A 279 -6.60 21.45 -6.20
CA VAL A 279 -7.45 20.83 -7.24
C VAL A 279 -7.65 21.79 -8.42
N ASN A 280 -8.03 23.04 -8.17
CA ASN A 280 -8.20 24.02 -9.23
C ASN A 280 -6.88 24.36 -9.93
N GLN A 281 -5.79 24.53 -9.19
CA GLN A 281 -4.47 24.83 -9.76
C GLN A 281 -3.96 23.70 -10.66
N HIS A 282 -4.14 22.45 -10.24
CA HIS A 282 -3.60 21.28 -10.93
C HIS A 282 -4.51 20.74 -12.03
N LEU A 283 -5.83 20.91 -11.95
CA LEU A 283 -6.77 20.19 -12.82
C LEU A 283 -7.65 21.07 -13.70
N LEU A 284 -7.98 22.30 -13.27
CA LEU A 284 -8.99 23.11 -13.95
C LEU A 284 -8.56 23.50 -15.37
N GLY A 285 -9.41 23.17 -16.34
CA GLY A 285 -9.23 23.45 -17.75
C GLY A 285 -8.13 22.62 -18.42
N LYS A 286 -7.71 21.51 -17.81
CA LYS A 286 -6.60 20.69 -18.32
C LYS A 286 -7.02 19.45 -19.11
N GLY A 287 -8.33 19.21 -19.28
CA GLY A 287 -8.85 18.08 -20.06
C GLY A 287 -10.05 17.40 -19.38
N GLU A 288 -10.72 16.50 -20.10
CA GLU A 288 -12.05 15.99 -19.73
C GLU A 288 -12.07 15.29 -18.36
N VAL A 289 -11.13 14.38 -18.09
CA VAL A 289 -11.09 13.69 -16.78
C VAL A 289 -10.70 14.63 -15.64
N TRP A 290 -9.84 15.60 -15.90
CA TRP A 290 -9.38 16.57 -14.91
C TRP A 290 -10.51 17.52 -14.53
N ASP A 291 -11.24 18.02 -15.52
CA ASP A 291 -12.44 18.84 -15.33
C ASP A 291 -13.58 18.04 -14.69
N LEU A 292 -13.68 16.73 -14.94
CA LEU A 292 -14.61 15.84 -14.22
C LEU A 292 -14.30 15.81 -12.71
N LEU A 293 -13.03 15.68 -12.31
CA LEU A 293 -12.63 15.69 -10.90
C LEU A 293 -12.92 17.04 -10.22
N VAL A 294 -12.64 18.15 -10.90
CA VAL A 294 -12.98 19.50 -10.42
C VAL A 294 -14.49 19.66 -10.30
N HIS A 295 -15.24 19.28 -11.34
CA HIS A 295 -16.69 19.38 -11.36
C HIS A 295 -17.33 18.56 -10.24
N ARG A 296 -16.82 17.35 -9.98
CA ARG A 296 -17.30 16.51 -8.88
C ARG A 296 -17.05 17.17 -7.53
N TRP A 297 -15.89 17.79 -7.32
CA TRP A 297 -15.63 18.56 -6.10
C TRP A 297 -16.65 19.70 -5.93
N GLU A 298 -16.89 20.48 -6.98
CA GLU A 298 -17.77 21.66 -6.95
C GLU A 298 -19.25 21.33 -6.78
N THR A 299 -19.67 20.14 -7.20
CA THR A 299 -21.10 19.77 -7.23
C THR A 299 -21.50 18.77 -6.17
N PHE A 300 -20.57 18.00 -5.62
CA PHE A 300 -20.90 16.98 -4.64
C PHE A 300 -21.34 17.61 -3.30
N PRO A 301 -22.58 17.37 -2.80
CA PRO A 301 -23.12 18.13 -1.68
C PRO A 301 -22.30 18.10 -0.38
N ARG A 302 -21.57 17.00 -0.11
CA ARG A 302 -20.74 16.87 1.10
C ARG A 302 -19.39 17.59 1.00
N THR A 303 -18.97 18.00 -0.20
CA THR A 303 -17.63 18.57 -0.44
C THR A 303 -17.64 19.95 -1.11
N ALA A 304 -18.69 20.29 -1.85
CA ALA A 304 -18.81 21.54 -2.63
C ALA A 304 -18.50 22.82 -1.84
N LYS A 305 -18.83 22.83 -0.54
CA LYS A 305 -18.64 23.97 0.37
C LYS A 305 -17.36 23.91 1.20
N SER A 306 -16.51 22.90 0.98
CA SER A 306 -15.30 22.67 1.77
C SER A 306 -14.05 23.09 0.98
N GLU A 307 -13.14 23.78 1.68
CA GLU A 307 -11.83 24.18 1.15
C GLU A 307 -10.82 23.02 1.09
N SER A 308 -11.12 21.92 1.77
CA SER A 308 -10.32 20.69 1.74
C SER A 308 -11.21 19.46 1.93
N LYS A 309 -10.70 18.32 1.48
CA LYS A 309 -11.34 17.01 1.63
C LYS A 309 -10.27 15.99 1.96
N VAL A 310 -10.56 15.17 2.96
CA VAL A 310 -9.77 13.98 3.29
C VAL A 310 -9.90 12.97 2.15
N MET A 311 -8.78 12.42 1.70
CA MET A 311 -8.70 11.48 0.58
C MET A 311 -8.36 10.07 1.06
N TRP A 312 -9.32 9.44 1.74
CA TRP A 312 -9.12 8.17 2.45
C TRP A 312 -8.60 7.07 1.51
N ASP A 313 -9.16 7.04 0.30
CA ASP A 313 -8.90 6.00 -0.69
C ASP A 313 -7.57 6.20 -1.43
N VAL A 314 -7.20 7.47 -1.68
CA VAL A 314 -5.89 7.83 -2.24
C VAL A 314 -4.77 7.36 -1.31
N ALA A 315 -4.96 7.42 0.01
CA ALA A 315 -3.97 6.93 0.97
C ALA A 315 -3.59 5.47 0.74
N LEU A 316 -4.58 4.61 0.45
CA LEU A 316 -4.34 3.18 0.24
C LEU A 316 -3.57 2.94 -1.06
N ILE A 317 -3.95 3.64 -2.14
CA ILE A 317 -3.26 3.58 -3.43
C ILE A 317 -1.80 4.04 -3.28
N GLU A 318 -1.58 5.20 -2.66
CA GLU A 318 -0.24 5.76 -2.41
C GLU A 318 0.61 4.87 -1.51
N ALA A 319 0.06 4.34 -0.41
CA ALA A 319 0.79 3.46 0.50
C ALA A 319 1.28 2.17 -0.19
N TYR A 320 0.49 1.65 -1.13
CA TYR A 320 0.87 0.47 -1.91
C TYR A 320 1.88 0.81 -3.01
N LEU A 321 1.71 1.94 -3.71
CA LEU A 321 2.61 2.39 -4.78
C LEU A 321 3.99 2.85 -4.28
N ARG A 322 4.02 3.42 -3.08
CA ARG A 322 5.18 4.04 -2.45
C ARG A 322 5.36 3.48 -1.04
N PRO A 323 5.85 2.22 -0.92
CA PRO A 323 5.99 1.57 0.38
C PRO A 323 6.96 2.29 1.32
N ASP A 324 7.84 3.15 0.80
CA ASP A 324 8.72 4.03 1.57
C ASP A 324 8.00 5.21 2.23
N LEU A 325 6.80 5.56 1.76
CA LEU A 325 5.94 6.60 2.34
C LEU A 325 4.94 6.04 3.36
N ALA A 326 4.98 4.74 3.66
CA ALA A 326 4.10 4.11 4.64
C ALA A 326 4.89 3.21 5.61
N THR A 327 4.36 3.01 6.81
CA THR A 327 4.93 2.10 7.81
C THR A 327 4.02 0.88 7.98
N PRO A 328 4.32 -0.26 7.33
CA PRO A 328 3.56 -1.48 7.52
C PRO A 328 4.01 -2.24 8.78
N VAL A 329 3.05 -2.85 9.47
CA VAL A 329 3.27 -3.85 10.51
C VAL A 329 2.47 -5.11 10.23
N VAL A 330 3.00 -6.27 10.61
CA VAL A 330 2.31 -7.55 10.45
C VAL A 330 1.71 -7.97 11.77
N VAL A 331 0.38 -8.00 11.86
CA VAL A 331 -0.38 -8.20 13.11
C VAL A 331 -1.29 -9.42 13.00
N GLY A 332 -1.75 -9.94 14.15
CA GLY A 332 -2.72 -11.04 14.15
C GLY A 332 -4.09 -10.52 13.70
N ALA A 333 -4.77 -11.26 12.83
CA ALA A 333 -6.14 -10.95 12.43
C ALA A 333 -7.07 -11.01 13.64
N PRO A 334 -8.01 -10.06 13.80
CA PRO A 334 -9.01 -10.10 14.84
C PRO A 334 -10.12 -11.09 14.49
N ILE A 335 -11.03 -11.33 15.43
CA ILE A 335 -12.34 -11.91 15.12
C ILE A 335 -13.36 -10.78 15.07
N VAL A 336 -13.93 -10.54 13.90
CA VAL A 336 -14.95 -9.52 13.69
C VAL A 336 -16.34 -10.13 13.97
N ARG A 337 -16.97 -9.74 15.08
CA ARG A 337 -18.34 -10.18 15.41
C ARG A 337 -19.38 -9.33 14.70
N ASP A 338 -19.14 -8.04 14.66
CA ASP A 338 -19.90 -7.05 13.91
C ASP A 338 -19.04 -5.79 13.70
N ALA A 339 -19.59 -4.75 13.06
CA ALA A 339 -18.83 -3.54 12.74
C ALA A 339 -18.37 -2.73 13.97
N LYS A 340 -18.89 -3.01 15.17
CA LYS A 340 -18.51 -2.37 16.44
C LYS A 340 -17.69 -3.29 17.34
N THR A 341 -17.94 -4.59 17.27
CA THR A 341 -17.37 -5.59 18.19
C THR A 341 -16.26 -6.36 17.48
N VAL A 342 -15.02 -6.03 17.83
CA VAL A 342 -13.80 -6.63 17.26
C VAL A 342 -12.97 -7.24 18.39
N GLU A 343 -12.82 -8.57 18.38
CA GLU A 343 -12.07 -9.31 19.39
C GLU A 343 -10.59 -9.40 18.97
N GLN A 344 -9.70 -9.06 19.90
CA GLN A 344 -8.26 -8.99 19.67
C GLN A 344 -7.62 -10.38 19.75
N PHE A 345 -6.83 -10.74 18.74
CA PHE A 345 -6.02 -11.97 18.73
C PHE A 345 -4.62 -11.67 18.20
N PRO A 346 -3.75 -10.97 18.95
CA PRO A 346 -2.43 -10.54 18.46
C PRO A 346 -1.52 -11.71 18.02
N ASN A 347 -1.73 -12.90 18.60
CA ASN A 347 -1.01 -14.14 18.28
C ASN A 347 -1.73 -15.03 17.25
N ASN A 348 -2.77 -14.54 16.59
CA ASN A 348 -3.45 -15.31 15.53
C ASN A 348 -2.43 -15.69 14.43
N PRO A 349 -2.35 -16.97 14.02
CA PRO A 349 -1.51 -17.38 12.89
C PRO A 349 -1.96 -16.74 11.58
N ARG A 350 -3.24 -16.40 11.43
CA ARG A 350 -3.71 -15.56 10.33
C ARG A 350 -3.17 -14.15 10.53
N ARG A 351 -2.21 -13.75 9.70
CA ARG A 351 -1.53 -12.44 9.76
C ARG A 351 -2.10 -11.46 8.75
N VAL A 352 -2.19 -10.19 9.11
CA VAL A 352 -2.60 -9.08 8.23
C VAL A 352 -1.52 -8.00 8.27
N THR A 353 -1.17 -7.45 7.11
CA THR A 353 -0.31 -6.28 7.03
C THR A 353 -1.17 -5.04 7.23
N VAL A 354 -0.84 -4.21 8.22
CA VAL A 354 -1.57 -2.98 8.55
C VAL A 354 -0.63 -1.81 8.38
N TYR A 355 -1.08 -0.75 7.71
CA TYR A 355 -0.34 0.51 7.69
C TYR A 355 -0.60 1.28 9.00
N GLU A 356 0.42 1.47 9.84
CA GLU A 356 0.30 2.19 11.12
C GLU A 356 0.54 3.71 10.97
N ALA A 357 1.27 4.11 9.94
CA ALA A 357 1.58 5.51 9.66
C ALA A 357 1.82 5.74 8.16
N ILE A 358 1.65 6.99 7.73
CA ILE A 358 1.91 7.46 6.37
C ILE A 358 2.67 8.79 6.41
N ASP A 359 3.52 9.03 5.41
CA ASP A 359 4.10 10.34 5.09
C ASP A 359 3.11 11.13 4.23
N VAL A 360 2.26 11.91 4.90
CA VAL A 360 1.19 12.68 4.24
C VAL A 360 1.74 13.65 3.18
N GLU A 361 2.80 14.39 3.48
CA GLU A 361 3.33 15.37 2.54
C GLU A 361 4.05 14.68 1.38
N GLY A 362 4.79 13.61 1.65
CA GLY A 362 5.39 12.77 0.61
C GLY A 362 4.34 12.22 -0.36
N MET A 363 3.23 11.67 0.16
CA MET A 363 2.14 11.12 -0.66
C MET A 363 1.44 12.21 -1.48
N ARG A 364 1.20 13.39 -0.90
CA ARG A 364 0.59 14.52 -1.64
C ARG A 364 1.49 15.01 -2.77
N VAL A 365 2.81 15.06 -2.54
CA VAL A 365 3.79 15.42 -3.57
C VAL A 365 3.85 14.36 -4.67
N ASP A 366 3.88 13.06 -4.34
CA ASP A 366 3.88 12.00 -5.35
C ASP A 366 2.60 11.99 -6.17
N PHE A 367 1.44 12.12 -5.50
CA PHE A 367 0.14 12.23 -6.14
C PHE A 367 0.13 13.35 -7.19
N TRP A 368 0.42 14.59 -6.81
CA TRP A 368 0.38 15.71 -7.75
C TRP A 368 1.42 15.60 -8.86
N LYS A 369 2.61 15.07 -8.55
CA LYS A 369 3.64 14.81 -9.56
C LYS A 369 3.17 13.81 -10.61
N ALA A 370 2.51 12.73 -10.20
CA ALA A 370 1.98 11.73 -11.12
C ALA A 370 0.86 12.32 -12.00
N ILE A 371 -0.04 13.09 -11.40
CA ILE A 371 -1.13 13.77 -12.12
C ILE A 371 -0.58 14.80 -13.12
N ASP A 372 0.34 15.67 -12.70
CA ASP A 372 0.94 16.69 -13.59
C ASP A 372 1.73 16.05 -14.75
N ALA A 373 2.38 14.91 -14.51
CA ALA A 373 3.04 14.15 -15.57
C ALA A 373 2.03 13.61 -16.59
N ALA A 374 0.92 13.03 -16.14
CA ALA A 374 -0.13 12.50 -17.00
C ALA A 374 -0.87 13.59 -17.80
N ILE A 375 -0.97 14.81 -17.27
CA ILE A 375 -1.53 15.96 -17.99
C ILE A 375 -0.60 16.43 -19.13
N ALA A 376 0.70 16.22 -18.99
CA ALA A 376 1.70 16.69 -19.95
C ALA A 376 1.92 15.75 -21.14
N GLU A 377 1.40 14.52 -21.07
CA GLU A 377 1.37 13.52 -22.14
C GLU A 377 0.19 13.76 -23.09
#